data_AF-A0A441XLT2-F1
#
_entry.id   AF-A0A441XLT2-F1
#
_cell.length_a   1.000
_cell.length_b   1.000
_cell.length_c   1.000
_cell.angle_alpha   90.00
_cell.angle_beta   90.00
_cell.angle_gamma   90.00
#
_symmetry.space_group_name_H-M   'P 1'
#
loop_
_entity.id
_entity.type
_entity.pdbx_description
1 polymer ?
#
loop_
_entity_poly.entity_id
_entity_poly.type
_entity_poly.pdbx_seq_one_letter_code
_entity_poly.pdbx_strand_id
1 'polypeptide(L)' 'MDSRITRLRRRLEKDPAKPELIKTIRGAGYLYPKR' A
#
# COMPACT_ATOMS: atom_id res chain seq x y z
N MET A 1 -8.56 -4.10 -7.13
CA MET A 1 -7.62 -3.15 -6.50
C MET A 1 -8.44 -2.28 -5.55
N ASP A 2 -8.15 -2.31 -4.25
CA ASP A 2 -9.10 -1.92 -3.18
C ASP A 2 -9.43 -0.40 -3.17
N SER A 3 -10.73 -0.06 -3.19
CA SER A 3 -11.21 1.32 -3.22
C SER A 3 -10.98 2.05 -1.89
N ARG A 4 -10.87 1.32 -0.77
CA ARG A 4 -10.61 1.92 0.55
C ARG A 4 -9.17 2.42 0.68
N ILE A 5 -8.21 1.65 0.18
CA ILE A 5 -6.79 2.06 0.12
C ILE A 5 -6.64 3.35 -0.68
N THR A 6 -7.38 3.47 -1.79
CA THR A 6 -7.38 4.67 -2.64
C THR A 6 -7.88 5.89 -1.87
N ARG A 7 -8.97 5.76 -1.11
CA ARG A 7 -9.51 6.84 -0.29
C ARG A 7 -8.58 7.25 0.85
N LEU A 8 -7.89 6.28 1.46
CA LEU A 8 -6.93 6.52 2.52
C LEU A 8 -5.70 7.28 2.01
N ARG A 9 -5.16 6.88 0.85
CA ARG A 9 -4.04 7.58 0.21
C ARG A 9 -4.34 9.04 -0.08
N ARG A 10 -5.54 9.35 -0.58
CA ARG A 10 -5.94 10.74 -0.85
C ARG A 10 -6.01 11.62 0.41
N ARG A 11 -6.16 11.03 1.60
CA ARG A 11 -6.24 11.78 2.86
C ARG A 11 -4.90 11.93 3.57
N LEU A 12 -4.03 10.93 3.48
CA LEU A 12 -2.79 10.87 4.24
C LEU A 12 -1.55 11.24 3.41
N GLU A 13 -1.55 10.94 2.11
CA GLU A 13 -0.42 11.21 1.23
C GLU A 13 -0.55 12.61 0.64
N LYS A 14 0.58 13.32 0.52
CA LYS A 14 0.65 14.61 -0.16
C LYS A 14 0.41 14.46 -1.67
N ASP A 15 0.83 13.34 -2.24
CA ASP A 15 0.56 12.93 -3.61
C ASP A 15 0.15 11.43 -3.66
N PRO A 16 -1.11 11.11 -3.98
CA PRO A 16 -1.58 9.72 -4.04
C PRO A 16 -0.94 8.91 -5.19
N ALA A 17 -0.33 9.54 -6.20
CA ALA A 17 0.41 8.87 -7.27
C ALA A 17 1.84 8.48 -6.83
N LYS A 18 2.36 9.10 -5.76
CA LYS A 18 3.67 8.81 -5.17
C LYS A 18 3.51 8.45 -3.69
N PRO A 19 3.08 7.22 -3.38
CA PRO A 19 2.84 6.81 -2.00
C PRO A 19 4.14 6.72 -1.21
N GLU A 20 4.28 7.58 -0.20
CA GLU A 20 5.43 7.60 0.71
C GLU A 20 5.10 6.90 2.03
N LEU A 21 3.86 7.07 2.52
CA LEU A 21 3.40 6.52 3.81
C LEU A 21 2.86 5.09 3.68
N ILE A 22 2.08 4.80 2.63
CA ILE A 22 1.40 3.52 2.43
C ILE A 22 1.95 2.86 1.17
N LYS A 23 2.94 1.98 1.32
CA LYS A 23 3.48 1.18 0.20
C LYS A 23 2.59 -0.02 -0.09
N THR A 24 2.15 -0.17 -1.35
CA THR A 24 1.47 -1.41 -1.78
C THR A 24 2.52 -2.38 -2.29
N ILE A 25 2.76 -3.46 -1.56
CA ILE A 25 3.53 -4.59 -2.10
C ILE A 25 2.57 -5.42 -2.94
N ARG A 26 2.67 -5.30 -4.26
CA ARG A 26 1.91 -6.14 -5.19
C ARG A 26 2.52 -7.54 -5.17
N GLY A 27 1.69 -8.56 -4.97
CA GLY A 27 2.17 -9.95 -4.98
C GLY A 27 2.86 -10.41 -3.70
N ALA A 28 2.62 -9.75 -2.56
CA ALA A 28 2.97 -10.29 -1.24
C ALA A 28 2.08 -11.50 -0.88
N GLY A 29 2.25 -12.60 -1.60
CA GLY A 29 1.91 -13.93 -1.11
C GLY A 29 2.84 -14.31 0.04
N TYR A 30 2.45 -15.36 0.77
CA TYR A 30 3.04 -15.84 2.02
C TYR A 30 4.59 -15.73 2.10
N LEU A 31 5.06 -14.81 2.94
CA LEU A 31 6.45 -14.83 3.42
C LEU A 31 6.51 -15.79 4.62
N TYR A 32 6.96 -17.01 4.34
CA TYR A 32 7.36 -17.96 5.39
C TYR A 32 8.69 -17.48 5.98
N PRO A 33 8.77 -17.16 7.28
CA PRO A 33 10.05 -16.80 7.88
C PRO A 33 10.94 -18.06 7.89
N LYS A 34 12.03 -18.02 7.12
CA LYS A 34 13.06 -19.05 7.17
C LYS A 34 13.79 -18.92 8.51
N ARG A 35 13.78 -20.03 9.25
CA ARG A 35 14.42 -20.25 10.55
C ARG A 35 15.90 -19.87 10.56
#